data_AF-X0Y1M3-F1
#
_entry.id   AF-X0Y1M3-F1
#
_cell.length_a   1.000
_cell.length_b   1.000
_cell.length_c   1.000
_cell.angle_alpha   90.00
_cell.angle_beta   90.00
_cell.angle_gamma   90.00
#
_symmetry.space_group_name_H-M   'P 1'
#
loop_
_entity.id
_entity.type
_entity.pdbx_description
1 polymer ?
#
loop_
_entity_poly.entity_id
_entity_poly.type
_entity_poly.pdbx_seq_one_letter_code
_entity_poly.pdbx_strand_id
1 'polypeptide(L)'
;MVSLPSASDPKLWGTKYNEYLSVEHNPDGTHADGVINVKSSSIGATGDGVTDDSVAVEGALASMTDGDVLFFPSGNYLLSTYSAQTITANISIIGAGKGKTTITGPDMTTDFISTGTGGSVNIKGAGFSTFDSIIKGTTNDVDFVVVDECRVDGAKHLYDDAGFATTGDVDRFRVTNCSLSNISGVAIDFQAPTTETTHIQNNRFDT
;
A
#
# COMPACT_ATOMS: atom_id res chain seq x y z
N MET A 1 -4.23 -26.18 10.71
CA MET A 1 -3.07 -26.45 11.59
C MET A 1 -1.89 -26.83 10.72
N VAL A 2 -0.88 -25.96 10.63
CA VAL A 2 0.40 -26.32 10.00
C VAL A 2 1.09 -27.32 10.93
N SER A 3 1.44 -28.50 10.44
CA SER A 3 2.22 -29.46 11.22
C SER A 3 3.61 -28.89 11.49
N LEU A 4 4.07 -29.06 12.73
CA LEU A 4 5.44 -28.70 13.09
C LEU A 4 6.40 -29.65 12.35
N PRO A 5 7.48 -29.14 11.75
CA PRO A 5 8.51 -29.99 11.15
C PRO A 5 9.10 -30.90 12.22
N SER A 6 9.42 -32.14 11.86
CA SER A 6 10.02 -33.09 12.80
C SER A 6 11.34 -32.55 13.34
N ALA A 7 11.67 -32.89 14.58
CA ALA A 7 12.93 -32.49 15.24
C ALA A 7 14.21 -32.98 14.52
N SER A 8 14.06 -33.77 13.45
CA SER A 8 15.16 -34.35 12.67
C SER A 8 15.71 -33.44 11.57
N ASP A 9 15.12 -32.27 11.30
CA ASP A 9 15.65 -31.31 10.32
C ASP A 9 15.92 -29.93 10.96
N PRO A 10 17.13 -29.72 11.53
CA PRO A 10 17.50 -28.47 12.19
C PRO A 10 17.45 -27.25 11.26
N LYS A 11 17.55 -27.45 9.93
CA LYS A 11 17.51 -26.33 8.97
C LYS A 11 16.10 -25.77 8.81
N LEU A 12 15.08 -26.64 8.89
CA LEU A 12 13.67 -26.23 8.87
C LEU A 12 13.29 -25.42 10.12
N TRP A 13 13.84 -25.77 11.29
CA TRP A 13 13.62 -25.02 12.53
C TRP A 13 14.29 -23.66 12.51
N GLY A 14 15.52 -23.55 11.99
CA GLY A 14 16.23 -22.27 11.86
C GLY A 14 15.48 -21.28 10.97
N THR A 15 14.93 -21.75 9.83
CA THR A 15 14.13 -20.90 8.93
C THR A 15 12.83 -20.46 9.57
N LYS A 16 12.07 -21.38 10.19
CA LYS A 16 10.81 -21.04 10.88
C LYS A 16 11.02 -20.11 12.08
N TYR A 17 12.11 -20.29 12.82
CA TYR A 17 12.46 -19.42 13.94
C TYR A 17 12.85 -18.02 13.45
N ASN A 18 13.64 -17.92 12.38
CA ASN A 18 13.98 -16.63 11.79
C ASN A 18 12.76 -15.93 11.17
N GLU A 19 11.83 -16.69 10.59
CA GLU A 19 10.52 -16.19 10.13
C GLU A 19 9.72 -15.64 11.33
N TYR A 20 9.62 -16.40 12.41
CA TYR A 20 8.89 -16.01 13.63
C TYR A 20 9.49 -14.78 14.34
N LEU A 21 10.82 -14.67 14.35
CA LEU A 21 11.53 -13.50 14.89
C LEU A 21 11.48 -12.27 13.97
N SER A 22 11.11 -12.44 12.70
CA SER A 22 11.06 -11.33 11.73
C SER A 22 9.76 -10.52 11.78
N VAL A 23 8.78 -10.94 12.61
CA VAL A 23 7.48 -10.29 12.79
C VAL A 23 7.25 -9.94 14.26
N GLU A 24 6.66 -8.77 14.51
CA GLU A 24 6.16 -8.41 15.84
C GLU A 24 4.97 -9.29 16.20
N HIS A 25 5.09 -10.06 17.28
CA HIS A 25 4.09 -11.00 17.75
C HIS A 25 3.79 -10.77 19.24
N ASN A 26 2.55 -10.99 19.61
CA ASN A 26 2.15 -11.18 21.00
C ASN A 26 2.85 -12.44 21.56
N PRO A 27 3.02 -12.56 22.90
CA PRO A 27 3.67 -13.71 23.52
C PRO A 27 3.04 -15.09 23.21
N ASP A 28 1.81 -15.12 22.69
CA ASP A 28 1.11 -16.33 22.27
C ASP A 28 1.34 -16.72 20.79
N GLY A 29 2.11 -15.91 20.05
CA GLY A 29 2.46 -16.14 18.65
C GLY A 29 1.47 -15.63 17.62
N THR A 30 0.47 -14.86 18.05
CA THR A 30 -0.33 -14.03 17.14
C THR A 30 0.45 -12.77 16.76
N HIS A 31 0.26 -12.24 15.55
CA HIS A 31 0.81 -10.90 15.25
C HIS A 31 0.17 -9.87 16.18
N ALA A 32 0.83 -8.72 16.40
CA ALA A 32 0.16 -7.58 17.02
C ALA A 32 -1.18 -7.33 16.30
N ASP A 33 -2.28 -7.30 17.05
CA ASP A 33 -3.63 -7.21 16.48
C ASP A 33 -3.68 -6.08 15.43
N GLY A 34 -4.17 -6.41 14.23
CA GLY A 34 -4.35 -5.46 13.14
C GLY A 34 -3.13 -5.19 12.25
N VAL A 35 -2.02 -5.92 12.37
CA VAL A 35 -0.90 -5.81 11.38
C VAL A 35 -0.84 -7.03 10.46
N ILE A 36 -1.06 -6.78 9.17
CA ILE A 36 -0.98 -7.78 8.09
C ILE A 36 0.34 -7.57 7.34
N ASN A 37 1.32 -8.46 7.57
CA ASN A 37 2.56 -8.47 6.81
C ASN A 37 2.38 -9.26 5.50
N VAL A 38 2.63 -8.64 4.35
CA VAL A 38 2.43 -9.30 3.04
C VAL A 38 3.33 -10.52 2.83
N LYS A 39 4.51 -10.58 3.48
CA LYS A 39 5.41 -11.73 3.41
C LYS A 39 5.08 -12.84 4.42
N SER A 40 4.11 -12.63 5.30
CA SER A 40 3.68 -13.66 6.24
C SER A 40 3.23 -14.91 5.49
N SER A 41 3.40 -16.09 6.09
CA SER A 41 3.01 -17.35 5.47
C SER A 41 1.52 -17.49 5.16
N SER A 42 0.66 -16.65 5.76
CA SER A 42 -0.77 -16.56 5.41
C SER A 42 -1.08 -15.73 4.17
N ILE A 43 -0.20 -14.78 3.82
CA ILE A 43 -0.37 -13.90 2.65
C ILE A 43 0.51 -14.35 1.49
N GLY A 44 1.80 -14.60 1.75
CA GLY A 44 2.70 -15.30 0.83
C GLY A 44 3.33 -14.46 -0.28
N ALA A 45 3.33 -13.12 -0.17
CA ALA A 45 4.07 -12.28 -1.10
C ALA A 45 5.58 -12.50 -0.94
N THR A 46 6.29 -12.51 -2.05
CA THR A 46 7.74 -12.76 -2.10
C THR A 46 8.54 -11.46 -2.03
N GLY A 47 8.09 -10.42 -2.74
CA GLY A 47 8.78 -9.13 -2.84
C GLY A 47 10.16 -9.23 -3.50
N ASP A 48 10.35 -10.11 -4.48
CA ASP A 48 11.61 -10.33 -5.21
C ASP A 48 11.73 -9.54 -6.54
N GLY A 49 10.63 -8.92 -7.00
CA GLY A 49 10.53 -8.14 -8.23
C GLY A 49 10.30 -8.99 -9.50
N VAL A 50 10.08 -10.29 -9.35
CA VAL A 50 9.92 -11.25 -10.46
C VAL A 50 8.64 -12.06 -10.30
N THR A 51 8.39 -12.57 -9.10
CA THR A 51 7.18 -13.32 -8.78
C THR A 51 5.99 -12.37 -8.75
N ASP A 52 4.88 -12.80 -9.33
CA ASP A 52 3.63 -12.04 -9.28
C ASP A 52 3.01 -12.13 -7.87
N ASP A 53 3.06 -11.03 -7.13
CA ASP A 53 2.54 -10.91 -5.77
C ASP A 53 1.07 -10.41 -5.74
N SER A 54 0.40 -10.27 -6.90
CA SER A 54 -0.95 -9.68 -7.02
C SER A 54 -1.98 -10.33 -6.10
N VAL A 55 -2.14 -11.65 -6.19
CA VAL A 55 -3.15 -12.40 -5.41
C VAL A 55 -2.93 -12.26 -3.91
N ALA A 56 -1.66 -12.22 -3.47
CA ALA A 56 -1.31 -12.05 -2.07
C ALA A 56 -1.72 -10.67 -1.57
N VAL A 57 -1.41 -9.62 -2.34
CA VAL A 57 -1.75 -8.24 -1.97
C VAL A 57 -3.27 -7.98 -2.03
N GLU A 58 -3.95 -8.49 -3.05
CA GLU A 58 -5.43 -8.40 -3.16
C GLU A 58 -6.12 -9.10 -2.00
N GLY A 59 -5.71 -10.33 -1.68
CA GLY A 59 -6.28 -11.09 -0.57
C GLY A 59 -6.03 -10.41 0.78
N ALA A 60 -4.86 -9.79 0.96
CA ALA A 60 -4.57 -9.01 2.16
C ALA A 60 -5.49 -7.79 2.27
N LEU A 61 -5.58 -6.95 1.22
CA LEU A 61 -6.44 -5.77 1.19
C LEU A 61 -7.92 -6.12 1.41
N ALA A 62 -8.40 -7.18 0.79
CA ALA A 62 -9.79 -7.65 0.95
C ALA A 62 -10.11 -8.15 2.36
N SER A 63 -9.11 -8.53 3.15
CA SER A 63 -9.29 -9.01 4.53
C SER A 63 -9.23 -7.90 5.58
N MET A 64 -8.84 -6.69 5.19
CA MET A 64 -8.65 -5.58 6.12
C MET A 64 -9.96 -5.03 6.68
N THR A 65 -9.89 -4.59 7.92
CA THR A 65 -10.94 -3.94 8.69
C THR A 65 -10.44 -2.60 9.25
N ASP A 66 -11.32 -1.82 9.86
CA ASP A 66 -10.98 -0.50 10.40
C ASP A 66 -9.82 -0.59 11.42
N GLY A 67 -8.79 0.21 11.17
CA GLY A 67 -7.59 0.29 11.99
C GLY A 67 -6.44 -0.63 11.53
N ASP A 68 -6.68 -1.52 10.56
CA ASP A 68 -5.66 -2.45 10.11
C ASP A 68 -4.52 -1.78 9.34
N VAL A 69 -3.34 -2.38 9.45
CA VAL A 69 -2.09 -1.96 8.83
C VAL A 69 -1.60 -3.05 7.89
N LEU A 70 -1.56 -2.78 6.59
CA LEU A 70 -0.89 -3.60 5.61
C LEU A 70 0.59 -3.21 5.53
N PHE A 71 1.46 -4.07 6.03
CA PHE A 71 2.90 -3.84 6.05
C PHE A 71 3.60 -4.55 4.89
N PHE A 72 4.38 -3.77 4.14
CA PHE A 72 5.29 -4.21 3.09
C PHE A 72 6.74 -4.13 3.60
N PRO A 73 7.36 -5.27 3.94
CA PRO A 73 8.81 -5.33 4.18
C PRO A 73 9.64 -4.78 3.01
N SER A 74 10.95 -4.66 3.20
CA SER A 74 11.84 -4.30 2.10
C SER A 74 11.79 -5.37 1.00
N GLY A 75 11.68 -4.90 -0.25
CA GLY A 75 11.50 -5.75 -1.41
C GLY A 75 10.87 -5.00 -2.58
N ASN A 76 10.80 -5.68 -3.71
CA ASN A 76 10.11 -5.23 -4.92
C ASN A 76 8.92 -6.14 -5.16
N TYR A 77 7.71 -5.62 -5.11
CA TYR A 77 6.48 -6.38 -5.24
C TYR A 77 5.94 -6.14 -6.64
N LEU A 78 6.04 -7.15 -7.51
CA LEU A 78 5.52 -7.08 -8.86
C LEU A 78 4.06 -7.52 -8.83
N LEU A 79 3.14 -6.62 -9.18
CA LEU A 79 1.71 -6.88 -9.18
C LEU A 79 1.20 -6.99 -10.63
N SER A 80 1.72 -7.96 -11.39
CA SER A 80 1.52 -8.03 -12.85
C SER A 80 0.12 -8.43 -13.30
N THR A 81 -0.70 -8.99 -12.42
CA THR A 81 -2.10 -9.37 -12.70
C THR A 81 -3.10 -8.68 -11.77
N TYR A 82 -2.67 -7.61 -11.11
CA TYR A 82 -3.43 -6.91 -10.10
C TYR A 82 -4.68 -6.23 -10.65
N SER A 83 -5.73 -6.29 -9.85
CA SER A 83 -6.98 -5.57 -10.06
C SER A 83 -7.15 -4.53 -8.95
N ALA A 84 -7.47 -3.30 -9.34
CA ALA A 84 -7.69 -2.19 -8.41
C ALA A 84 -8.71 -2.56 -7.33
N GLN A 85 -8.35 -2.32 -6.07
CA GLN A 85 -9.22 -2.59 -4.91
C GLN A 85 -9.94 -1.32 -4.48
N THR A 86 -11.23 -1.44 -4.16
CA THR A 86 -11.99 -0.36 -3.50
C THR A 86 -12.06 -0.67 -2.01
N ILE A 87 -11.51 0.22 -1.19
CA ILE A 87 -11.58 0.08 0.27
C ILE A 87 -12.78 0.84 0.82
N THR A 88 -13.44 0.25 1.84
CA THR A 88 -14.52 0.91 2.61
C THR A 88 -14.20 0.96 4.09
N ALA A 89 -12.95 0.66 4.45
CA ALA A 89 -12.44 0.64 5.82
C ALA A 89 -11.32 1.66 5.98
N ASN A 90 -11.09 2.10 7.22
CA ASN A 90 -10.03 3.04 7.57
C ASN A 90 -8.72 2.29 7.80
N ILE A 91 -7.84 2.26 6.79
CA ILE A 91 -6.64 1.42 6.81
C ILE A 91 -5.34 2.21 6.68
N SER A 92 -4.22 1.58 7.03
CA SER A 92 -2.87 2.07 6.73
C SER A 92 -2.08 1.10 5.87
N ILE A 93 -1.30 1.62 4.92
CA ILE A 93 -0.38 0.87 4.06
C ILE A 93 1.03 1.41 4.32
N ILE A 94 1.91 0.56 4.85
CA ILE A 94 3.21 0.98 5.35
C ILE A 94 4.31 0.18 4.66
N GLY A 95 5.24 0.85 3.99
CA GLY A 95 6.49 0.28 3.50
C GLY A 95 7.63 0.42 4.50
N ALA A 96 8.71 -0.33 4.29
CA ALA A 96 9.93 -0.25 5.11
C ALA A 96 10.75 1.05 4.92
N GLY A 97 10.28 1.96 4.06
CA GLY A 97 10.89 3.26 3.74
C GLY A 97 10.94 3.49 2.22
N LYS A 98 10.81 4.77 1.78
CA LYS A 98 10.91 5.10 0.35
C LYS A 98 12.26 4.64 -0.23
N GLY A 99 12.21 3.83 -1.29
CA GLY A 99 13.38 3.22 -1.92
C GLY A 99 13.85 1.89 -1.31
N LYS A 100 13.21 1.43 -0.21
CA LYS A 100 13.41 0.07 0.34
C LYS A 100 12.27 -0.88 -0.04
N THR A 101 11.08 -0.32 -0.20
CA THR A 101 9.88 -1.03 -0.65
C THR A 101 9.43 -0.39 -1.95
N THR A 102 9.28 -1.18 -3.02
CA THR A 102 8.73 -0.73 -4.31
C THR A 102 7.57 -1.65 -4.70
N ILE A 103 6.42 -1.08 -5.02
CA ILE A 103 5.24 -1.78 -5.51
C ILE A 103 5.05 -1.38 -6.96
N THR A 104 5.09 -2.37 -7.87
CA THR A 104 5.01 -2.15 -9.31
C THR A 104 3.67 -2.66 -9.81
N GLY A 105 2.87 -1.77 -10.38
CA GLY A 105 1.58 -2.10 -10.96
C GLY A 105 1.68 -2.88 -12.27
N PRO A 106 0.55 -3.45 -12.72
CA PRO A 106 0.49 -4.30 -13.92
C PRO A 106 0.63 -3.47 -15.19
N ASP A 107 0.00 -2.30 -15.19
CA ASP A 107 -0.04 -1.35 -16.28
C ASP A 107 -0.42 0.03 -15.77
N MET A 108 -0.15 1.02 -16.60
CA MET A 108 -0.52 2.40 -16.31
C MET A 108 -1.99 2.69 -16.66
N THR A 109 -2.88 1.74 -16.42
CA THR A 109 -4.35 1.88 -16.55
C THR A 109 -5.08 1.36 -15.31
N THR A 110 -4.33 0.80 -14.36
CA THR A 110 -4.84 0.22 -13.13
C THR A 110 -4.45 1.12 -11.96
N ASP A 111 -5.42 1.51 -11.15
CA ASP A 111 -5.19 2.19 -9.88
C ASP A 111 -4.67 1.19 -8.84
N PHE A 112 -3.80 1.63 -7.92
CA PHE A 112 -3.44 0.77 -6.79
C PHE A 112 -4.63 0.62 -5.83
N ILE A 113 -5.23 1.72 -5.38
CA ILE A 113 -6.41 1.67 -4.50
C ILE A 113 -7.37 2.79 -4.84
N SER A 114 -8.66 2.49 -4.75
CA SER A 114 -9.73 3.49 -4.69
C SER A 114 -10.38 3.53 -3.31
N THR A 115 -10.79 4.71 -2.85
CA THR A 115 -11.63 4.84 -1.64
C THR A 115 -13.11 4.81 -2.03
N GLY A 116 -13.88 3.93 -1.40
CA GLY A 116 -15.34 3.93 -1.38
C GLY A 116 -15.89 4.70 -0.17
N THR A 117 -17.22 4.76 -0.03
CA THR A 117 -17.89 5.50 1.05
C THR A 117 -17.43 5.03 2.43
N GLY A 118 -16.95 5.96 3.26
CA GLY A 118 -16.42 5.69 4.60
C GLY A 118 -15.01 5.09 4.63
N GLY A 119 -14.39 4.81 3.48
CA GLY A 119 -13.04 4.26 3.40
C GLY A 119 -11.97 5.35 3.39
N SER A 120 -11.07 5.32 4.37
CA SER A 120 -9.93 6.24 4.44
C SER A 120 -8.60 5.51 4.37
N VAL A 121 -7.56 6.16 3.86
CA VAL A 121 -6.25 5.53 3.70
C VAL A 121 -5.10 6.42 4.14
N ASN A 122 -4.15 5.80 4.83
CA ASN A 122 -2.85 6.36 5.13
C ASN A 122 -1.76 5.52 4.45
N ILE A 123 -0.99 6.09 3.53
CA ILE A 123 0.15 5.43 2.89
C ILE A 123 1.45 6.07 3.37
N LYS A 124 2.38 5.26 3.88
CA LYS A 124 3.69 5.74 4.33
C LYS A 124 4.85 4.88 3.89
N GLY A 125 5.94 5.52 3.47
CA GLY A 125 7.23 4.84 3.35
C GLY A 125 7.30 3.80 2.23
N ALA A 126 6.47 3.93 1.19
CA ALA A 126 6.43 3.01 0.05
C ALA A 126 6.79 3.73 -1.27
N GLY A 127 7.43 2.99 -2.17
CA GLY A 127 7.64 3.38 -3.55
C GLY A 127 6.58 2.75 -4.46
N PHE A 128 6.12 3.47 -5.47
CA PHE A 128 5.14 3.01 -6.46
C PHE A 128 5.60 3.31 -7.89
N SER A 129 5.28 2.42 -8.82
CA SER A 129 5.52 2.59 -10.25
C SER A 129 4.50 1.82 -11.08
N THR A 130 4.26 2.26 -12.32
CA THR A 130 3.43 1.53 -13.30
C THR A 130 1.97 1.39 -12.89
N PHE A 131 1.42 2.35 -12.15
CA PHE A 131 -0.02 2.48 -11.90
C PHE A 131 -0.58 3.68 -12.67
N ASP A 132 -1.91 3.75 -12.83
CA ASP A 132 -2.61 4.97 -13.27
C ASP A 132 -2.58 5.99 -12.12
N SER A 133 -3.28 5.68 -11.02
CA SER A 133 -3.20 6.42 -9.75
C SER A 133 -2.74 5.53 -8.58
N ILE A 134 -2.08 6.13 -7.58
CA ILE A 134 -1.76 5.41 -6.33
C ILE A 134 -2.98 5.38 -5.41
N ILE A 135 -3.68 6.51 -5.32
CA ILE A 135 -4.95 6.62 -4.61
C ILE A 135 -5.91 7.36 -5.52
N LYS A 136 -7.11 6.80 -5.70
CA LYS A 136 -8.23 7.44 -6.39
C LYS A 136 -9.46 7.54 -5.48
N GLY A 137 -9.83 8.75 -5.05
CA GLY A 137 -11.06 8.97 -4.30
C GLY A 137 -12.25 9.04 -5.24
N THR A 138 -13.26 8.19 -5.04
CA THR A 138 -14.43 8.09 -5.95
C THR A 138 -15.79 8.36 -5.28
N THR A 139 -15.83 8.81 -4.02
CA THR A 139 -17.08 9.00 -3.26
C THR A 139 -17.05 10.21 -2.33
N ASN A 140 -18.24 10.65 -1.93
CA ASN A 140 -18.41 11.56 -0.80
C ASN A 140 -18.22 10.79 0.52
N ASP A 141 -17.69 11.45 1.55
CA ASP A 141 -17.47 10.93 2.92
C ASP A 141 -16.20 10.07 3.07
N VAL A 142 -15.04 10.71 2.88
CA VAL A 142 -13.71 10.15 3.21
C VAL A 142 -13.07 11.00 4.30
N ASP A 143 -12.85 10.44 5.49
CA ASP A 143 -12.25 11.19 6.60
C ASP A 143 -10.80 11.62 6.28
N PHE A 144 -10.00 10.70 5.73
CA PHE A 144 -8.61 11.02 5.43
C PHE A 144 -8.02 10.31 4.21
N VAL A 145 -7.21 11.07 3.48
CA VAL A 145 -6.21 10.58 2.54
C VAL A 145 -4.89 11.18 2.96
N VAL A 146 -4.02 10.35 3.52
CA VAL A 146 -2.71 10.76 4.02
C VAL A 146 -1.64 9.98 3.29
N VAL A 147 -0.67 10.70 2.73
CA VAL A 147 0.50 10.13 2.07
C VAL A 147 1.73 10.81 2.64
N ASP A 148 2.63 10.01 3.21
CA ASP A 148 3.87 10.52 3.80
C ASP A 148 5.08 9.70 3.35
N GLU A 149 6.20 10.36 3.09
CA GLU A 149 7.46 9.67 2.84
C GLU A 149 7.38 8.65 1.69
N CYS A 150 6.60 8.92 0.65
CA CYS A 150 6.43 8.01 -0.49
C CYS A 150 7.26 8.42 -1.71
N ARG A 151 7.51 7.48 -2.62
CA ARG A 151 8.05 7.74 -3.95
C ARG A 151 7.04 7.27 -4.98
N VAL A 152 6.75 8.09 -5.99
CA VAL A 152 6.01 7.68 -7.17
C VAL A 152 6.90 7.93 -8.37
N ASP A 153 7.19 6.88 -9.13
CA ASP A 153 8.08 6.90 -10.28
C ASP A 153 7.44 6.17 -11.45
N GLY A 154 6.92 6.91 -12.42
CA GLY A 154 6.25 6.32 -13.59
C GLY A 154 4.79 5.95 -13.32
N ALA A 155 3.96 6.94 -12.97
CA ALA A 155 2.51 6.83 -13.08
C ALA A 155 2.06 7.56 -14.35
N LYS A 156 1.27 6.91 -15.20
CA LYS A 156 0.79 7.52 -16.44
C LYS A 156 -0.72 7.63 -16.39
N HIS A 157 -1.16 8.89 -16.40
CA HIS A 157 -2.54 9.30 -16.56
C HIS A 157 -2.97 9.15 -18.01
N LEU A 158 -3.98 8.34 -18.27
CA LEU A 158 -4.64 8.31 -19.58
C LEU A 158 -5.80 9.30 -19.68
N TYR A 159 -6.51 9.63 -18.59
CA TYR A 159 -7.63 10.57 -18.54
C TYR A 159 -7.86 11.10 -17.11
N ASP A 160 -8.09 12.42 -16.93
CA ASP A 160 -8.62 13.14 -15.74
C ASP A 160 -8.12 12.80 -14.32
N ASP A 161 -7.16 11.89 -14.16
CA ASP A 161 -6.66 11.42 -12.87
C ASP A 161 -5.25 11.97 -12.54
N ALA A 162 -4.81 11.75 -11.29
CA ALA A 162 -3.55 12.23 -10.74
C ALA A 162 -2.84 11.17 -9.88
N GLY A 163 -1.53 11.33 -9.68
CA GLY A 163 -0.73 10.37 -8.88
C GLY A 163 -1.36 10.12 -7.51
N PHE A 164 -1.91 11.18 -6.92
CA PHE A 164 -2.89 11.13 -5.84
C PHE A 164 -4.11 11.96 -6.26
N ALA A 165 -5.26 11.32 -6.41
CA ALA A 165 -6.51 11.94 -6.81
C ALA A 165 -7.59 11.70 -5.76
N THR A 166 -8.35 12.74 -5.42
CA THR A 166 -9.62 12.56 -4.67
C THR A 166 -10.73 13.36 -5.33
N THR A 167 -11.85 12.70 -5.60
CA THR A 167 -13.11 13.32 -5.99
C THR A 167 -14.13 13.11 -4.86
N GLY A 168 -14.89 14.15 -4.51
CA GLY A 168 -15.85 14.12 -3.39
C GLY A 168 -15.32 14.71 -2.07
N ASP A 169 -16.12 14.66 -1.01
CA ASP A 169 -15.80 15.28 0.28
C ASP A 169 -14.68 14.53 1.02
N VAL A 170 -13.59 15.22 1.35
CA VAL A 170 -12.43 14.67 2.06
C VAL A 170 -12.05 15.56 3.23
N ASP A 171 -12.26 15.15 4.48
CA ASP A 171 -12.01 16.02 5.63
C ASP A 171 -10.52 16.38 5.77
N ARG A 172 -9.63 15.40 5.58
CA ARG A 172 -8.18 15.58 5.68
C ARG A 172 -7.44 15.01 4.50
N PHE A 173 -6.93 15.90 3.65
CA PHE A 173 -6.01 15.53 2.58
C PHE A 173 -4.58 15.99 2.90
N ARG A 174 -3.65 15.05 2.96
CA ARG A 174 -2.24 15.33 3.24
C ARG A 174 -1.33 14.56 2.30
N VAL A 175 -0.44 15.27 1.62
CA VAL A 175 0.68 14.67 0.89
C VAL A 175 1.96 15.36 1.36
N THR A 176 2.82 14.64 2.08
CA THR A 176 4.06 15.21 2.63
C THR A 176 5.29 14.36 2.38
N ASN A 177 6.45 15.01 2.27
CA ASN A 177 7.76 14.34 2.20
C ASN A 177 7.90 13.34 1.02
N CYS A 178 7.09 13.50 -0.02
CA CYS A 178 7.03 12.59 -1.16
C CYS A 178 7.93 13.05 -2.32
N SER A 179 8.38 12.11 -3.14
CA SER A 179 9.06 12.36 -4.41
C SER A 179 8.20 11.86 -5.55
N LEU A 180 7.78 12.74 -6.45
CA LEU A 180 6.94 12.42 -7.60
C LEU A 180 7.74 12.72 -8.86
N SER A 181 8.06 11.68 -9.62
CA SER A 181 8.86 11.78 -10.85
C SER A 181 8.24 10.99 -11.99
N ASN A 182 8.51 11.43 -13.23
CA ASN A 182 8.06 10.75 -14.44
C ASN A 182 6.53 10.54 -14.47
N ILE A 183 5.77 11.55 -14.02
CA ILE A 183 4.31 11.53 -14.03
C ILE A 183 3.84 12.19 -15.32
N SER A 184 3.07 11.47 -16.17
CA SER A 184 2.65 11.99 -17.48
C SER A 184 1.46 12.96 -17.46
N GLY A 185 1.05 13.39 -16.26
CA GLY A 185 -0.14 14.21 -16.02
C GLY A 185 -0.01 14.98 -14.71
N VAL A 186 -1.10 15.10 -13.95
CA VAL A 186 -1.09 15.81 -12.67
C VAL A 186 -0.49 14.91 -11.58
N ALA A 187 0.49 15.42 -10.83
CA ALA A 187 1.12 14.65 -9.76
C ALA A 187 0.20 14.52 -8.52
N ILE A 188 -0.54 15.58 -8.20
CA ILE A 188 -1.51 15.63 -7.11
C ILE A 188 -2.71 16.42 -7.62
N ASP A 189 -3.87 15.78 -7.72
CA ASP A 189 -5.13 16.44 -8.05
C ASP A 189 -6.10 16.28 -6.89
N PHE A 190 -6.71 17.40 -6.55
CA PHE A 190 -7.55 17.51 -5.39
C PHE A 190 -8.84 18.21 -5.79
N GLN A 191 -9.83 17.40 -6.14
CA GLN A 191 -11.14 17.85 -6.57
C GLN A 191 -12.19 17.56 -5.48
N ALA A 192 -11.88 17.99 -4.26
CA ALA A 192 -12.74 17.78 -3.10
C ALA A 192 -13.47 19.09 -2.74
N PRO A 193 -14.81 19.17 -2.93
CA PRO A 193 -15.56 20.41 -2.75
C PRO A 193 -15.72 20.83 -1.28
N THR A 194 -15.65 19.89 -0.32
CA THR A 194 -15.59 20.21 1.11
C THR A 194 -14.46 19.44 1.78
N THR A 195 -13.46 20.18 2.25
CA THR A 195 -12.34 19.63 3.02
C THR A 195 -12.05 20.52 4.21
N GLU A 196 -11.95 19.93 5.40
CA GLU A 196 -11.60 20.70 6.58
C GLU A 196 -10.14 21.15 6.55
N THR A 197 -9.25 20.24 6.13
CA THR A 197 -7.81 20.48 6.13
C THR A 197 -7.12 19.90 4.90
N THR A 198 -6.32 20.74 4.25
CA THR A 198 -5.43 20.35 3.15
C THR A 198 -3.99 20.70 3.50
N HIS A 199 -3.08 19.74 3.37
CA HIS A 199 -1.66 19.92 3.70
C HIS A 199 -0.76 19.25 2.65
N ILE A 200 -0.19 20.06 1.76
CA ILE A 200 0.77 19.60 0.75
C ILE A 200 2.10 20.30 1.02
N GLN A 201 3.07 19.59 1.60
CA GLN A 201 4.35 20.19 2.05
C GLN A 201 5.54 19.25 1.86
N ASN A 202 6.72 19.83 1.62
CA ASN A 202 7.99 19.11 1.51
C ASN A 202 8.00 18.01 0.43
N ASN A 203 7.23 18.20 -0.64
CA ASN A 203 7.22 17.30 -1.78
C ASN A 203 8.21 17.77 -2.84
N ARG A 204 8.82 16.80 -3.52
CA ARG A 204 9.67 17.04 -4.69
C ARG A 204 8.92 16.59 -5.94
N PHE A 205 8.86 17.47 -6.94
CA PHE A 205 8.28 17.21 -8.25
C PHE A 205 9.39 17.32 -9.29
N ASP A 206 9.70 16.22 -9.97
CA ASP A 206 10.64 16.18 -11.07
C ASP A 206 9.86 15.85 -12.36
N THR A 207 9.92 16.77 -13.33
CA THR A 207 9.31 16.61 -14.66
C THR A 207 10.20 15.83 -15.61
#